data_AF-A0A847WCZ7-F1
#
_entry.id   AF-A0A847WCZ7-F1
#
_cell.length_a   1.000
_cell.length_b   1.000
_cell.length_c   1.000
_cell.angle_alpha   90.00
_cell.angle_beta   90.00
_cell.angle_gamma   90.00
#
_symmetry.space_group_name_H-M   'P 1'
#
loop_
_entity.id
_entity.type
_entity.pdbx_description
1 polymer ?
#
loop_
_entity_poly.entity_id
_entity_poly.type
_entity_poly.pdbx_seq_one_letter_code
_entity_poly.pdbx_strand_id
1 'polypeptide(L)'
;ISGAVSNISFNLPARKLVNIGFVVLAMNAGMDSAIFDPLDKQLLGVIYATEALLGKDDFCMEYITAFREGRIAATNKPAAKK
;
A
#
# COMPACT_ATOMS: atom_id res chain seq x y z
N ILE A 1 12.64 -11.91 -3.52
CA ILE A 1 11.76 -12.00 -4.71
C ILE A 1 11.24 -10.61 -5.05
N SER A 2 11.39 -10.18 -6.31
CA SER A 2 10.91 -8.88 -6.81
C SER A 2 9.90 -9.07 -7.95
N GLY A 3 8.85 -8.25 -8.03
CA GLY A 3 7.80 -8.40 -9.04
C GLY A 3 7.04 -7.12 -9.37
N ALA A 4 6.45 -7.04 -10.58
CA ALA A 4 5.60 -5.93 -10.99
C ALA A 4 4.12 -6.20 -10.64
N VAL A 5 3.51 -5.27 -9.90
CA VAL A 5 2.14 -5.46 -9.35
C VAL A 5 1.05 -5.30 -10.42
N SER A 6 1.30 -4.51 -11.47
CA SER A 6 0.26 -4.14 -12.45
C SER A 6 -0.01 -5.20 -13.53
N ASN A 7 0.91 -6.14 -13.75
CA ASN A 7 0.81 -7.13 -14.82
C ASN A 7 -0.25 -8.21 -14.52
N ILE A 8 -0.47 -8.53 -13.25
CA ILE A 8 -1.41 -9.59 -12.84
C ILE A 8 -2.86 -9.30 -13.21
N SER A 9 -3.21 -8.02 -13.36
CA SER A 9 -4.57 -7.56 -13.67
C SER A 9 -4.78 -7.19 -15.14
N PHE A 10 -3.87 -7.58 -16.04
CA PHE A 10 -4.02 -7.28 -17.46
C PHE A 10 -5.33 -7.88 -18.01
N ASN A 11 -6.07 -7.09 -18.78
CA ASN A 11 -7.36 -7.45 -19.37
C ASN A 11 -8.50 -7.78 -18.37
N LEU A 12 -8.36 -7.41 -17.09
CA LEU A 12 -9.42 -7.56 -16.08
C LEU A 12 -10.12 -6.22 -15.78
N PRO A 13 -11.44 -6.22 -15.52
CA PRO A 13 -12.13 -5.05 -14.97
C PRO A 13 -11.69 -4.79 -13.51
N ALA A 14 -11.85 -3.57 -13.03
CA ALA A 14 -11.54 -3.17 -11.66
C ALA A 14 -10.13 -3.57 -11.18
N ARG A 15 -9.12 -3.40 -12.06
CA ARG A 15 -7.71 -3.81 -11.87
C ARG A 15 -7.10 -3.48 -10.51
N LYS A 16 -7.46 -2.33 -9.92
CA LYS A 16 -6.95 -1.89 -8.62
C LYS A 16 -7.26 -2.89 -7.50
N LEU A 17 -8.45 -3.49 -7.50
CA LEU A 17 -8.84 -4.48 -6.50
C LEU A 17 -7.98 -5.75 -6.61
N VAL A 18 -7.75 -6.21 -7.84
CA VAL A 18 -6.89 -7.38 -8.11
C VAL A 18 -5.46 -7.11 -7.69
N ASN A 19 -4.92 -5.92 -8.02
CA ASN A 19 -3.56 -5.52 -7.65
C ASN A 19 -3.37 -5.45 -6.12
N ILE A 20 -4.35 -4.91 -5.39
CA ILE A 20 -4.36 -4.86 -3.93
C ILE A 20 -4.33 -6.28 -3.34
N GLY A 21 -5.24 -7.16 -3.77
CA GLY A 21 -5.27 -8.54 -3.29
C GLY A 21 -3.97 -9.29 -3.59
N PHE A 22 -3.42 -9.11 -4.79
CA PHE A 22 -2.15 -9.70 -5.19
C PHE A 22 -1.00 -9.25 -4.29
N VAL A 23 -0.87 -7.94 -4.01
CA VAL A 23 0.21 -7.41 -3.16
C VAL A 23 0.18 -8.03 -1.76
N VAL A 24 -1.00 -8.13 -1.14
CA VAL A 24 -1.14 -8.72 0.21
C VAL A 24 -0.69 -10.18 0.20
N LEU A 25 -1.16 -10.96 -0.77
CA LEU A 25 -0.81 -12.38 -0.90
C LEU A 25 0.68 -12.56 -1.22
N ALA A 26 1.24 -11.73 -2.10
CA ALA A 26 2.65 -11.79 -2.47
C ALA A 26 3.57 -11.42 -1.30
N MET A 27 3.23 -10.40 -0.51
CA MET A 27 3.98 -10.03 0.70
C MET A 27 3.96 -11.16 1.74
N ASN A 28 2.80 -11.80 1.93
CA ASN A 28 2.67 -12.97 2.81
C ASN A 28 3.48 -14.17 2.30
N ALA A 29 3.61 -14.33 0.97
CA ALA A 29 4.41 -15.37 0.34
C ALA A 29 5.93 -15.07 0.33
N GLY A 30 6.38 -13.95 0.92
CA GLY A 30 7.81 -13.59 1.00
C GLY A 30 8.32 -12.70 -0.14
N MET A 31 7.45 -11.91 -0.77
CA MET A 31 7.90 -10.84 -1.66
C MET A 31 8.71 -9.79 -0.90
N ASP A 32 9.88 -9.43 -1.42
CA ASP A 32 10.82 -8.48 -0.79
C ASP A 32 10.75 -7.09 -1.41
N SER A 33 10.40 -6.99 -2.71
CA SER A 33 10.23 -5.71 -3.38
C SER A 33 9.20 -5.80 -4.50
N ALA A 34 8.59 -4.66 -4.83
CA ALA A 34 7.55 -4.57 -5.84
C ALA A 34 7.66 -3.29 -6.65
N ILE A 35 7.35 -3.37 -7.94
CA ILE A 35 7.20 -2.21 -8.82
C ILE A 35 5.71 -1.88 -8.95
N PHE A 36 5.33 -0.69 -8.49
CA PHE A 36 3.97 -0.17 -8.51
C PHE A 36 3.98 1.36 -8.59
N ASP A 37 2.81 1.96 -8.82
CA ASP A 37 2.64 3.41 -8.82
C ASP A 37 2.61 3.94 -7.37
N PRO A 38 3.62 4.70 -6.90
CA PRO A 38 3.65 5.23 -5.54
C PRO A 38 2.62 6.33 -5.29
N LEU A 39 1.99 6.88 -6.35
CA LEU A 39 0.92 7.87 -6.22
C LEU A 39 -0.43 7.22 -5.89
N ASP A 40 -0.56 5.90 -6.04
CA ASP A 40 -1.75 5.18 -5.59
C ASP A 40 -1.74 5.03 -4.06
N LYS A 41 -2.29 6.04 -3.38
CA LYS A 41 -2.39 6.10 -1.92
C LYS A 41 -3.15 4.92 -1.30
N GLN A 42 -4.06 4.30 -2.05
CA GLN A 42 -4.78 3.12 -1.55
C GLN A 42 -3.86 1.91 -1.53
N LEU A 43 -3.14 1.66 -2.62
CA LEU A 43 -2.16 0.57 -2.69
C LEU A 43 -1.05 0.76 -1.66
N LEU A 44 -0.53 1.99 -1.54
CA LEU A 44 0.49 2.32 -0.55
C LEU A 44 -0.01 2.10 0.88
N GLY A 45 -1.25 2.51 1.18
CA GLY A 45 -1.88 2.26 2.48
C GLY A 45 -1.99 0.77 2.82
N VAL A 46 -2.35 -0.06 1.83
CA VAL A 46 -2.40 -1.52 2.01
C VAL A 46 -1.02 -2.10 2.25
N ILE A 47 0.03 -1.61 1.59
CA ILE A 47 1.40 -2.08 1.82
C ILE A 47 1.82 -1.83 3.27
N TYR A 48 1.73 -0.58 3.77
CA TYR A 48 2.07 -0.28 5.16
C TYR A 48 1.23 -1.09 6.16
N ALA A 49 -0.07 -1.22 5.90
CA ALA A 49 -0.96 -2.02 6.76
C ALA A 49 -0.53 -3.50 6.76
N THR A 50 -0.13 -4.05 5.61
CA THR A 50 0.29 -5.44 5.49
C THR A 50 1.64 -5.68 6.17
N GLU A 51 2.59 -4.74 6.09
CA GLU A 51 3.87 -4.82 6.83
C GLU A 51 3.63 -4.86 8.34
N ALA A 52 2.75 -4.00 8.85
CA ALA A 52 2.34 -4.00 10.25
C ALA A 52 1.68 -5.33 10.66
N LEU A 53 0.77 -5.86 9.85
CA LEU A 53 0.08 -7.14 10.12
C LEU A 53 1.01 -8.35 10.06
N LEU A 54 2.07 -8.29 9.25
CA LEU A 54 3.11 -9.33 9.17
C LEU A 54 4.19 -9.18 10.26
N GLY A 55 4.08 -8.20 11.16
CA GLY A 55 5.06 -7.95 12.21
C GLY A 55 6.39 -7.42 11.69
N LYS A 56 6.40 -6.77 10.52
CA LYS A 56 7.59 -6.15 9.91
C LYS A 56 7.74 -4.66 10.23
N ASP A 57 6.73 -4.06 10.86
CA ASP A 57 6.72 -2.66 11.32
C ASP A 57 6.60 -2.63 12.85
N ASP A 58 7.74 -2.38 13.50
CA ASP A 58 7.83 -2.35 14.97
C ASP A 58 6.91 -1.26 15.53
N PHE A 59 5.98 -1.68 16.39
CA PHE A 59 4.95 -0.81 17.00
C PHE A 59 4.06 -0.07 15.97
N CYS A 60 3.98 -0.56 14.72
CA CYS A 60 3.24 0.08 13.64
C CYS A 60 3.68 1.54 13.35
N MET A 61 4.94 1.86 13.64
CA MET A 61 5.46 3.23 13.58
C MET A 61 5.46 3.79 12.16
N GLU A 62 5.82 2.97 11.17
CA GLU A 62 5.83 3.39 9.77
C GLU A 62 4.41 3.65 9.27
N TYR A 63 3.46 2.76 9.60
CA TYR A 63 2.05 2.95 9.26
C TYR A 63 1.49 4.25 9.87
N ILE A 64 1.73 4.50 11.16
CA ILE A 64 1.26 5.71 11.85
C ILE A 64 1.90 6.97 11.23
N THR A 65 3.20 6.93 10.95
CA THR A 65 3.93 8.06 10.36
C THR A 65 3.42 8.37 8.96
N ALA A 66 3.23 7.36 8.12
CA ALA A 66 2.68 7.52 6.78
C ALA A 66 1.27 8.15 6.80
N PHE A 67 0.44 7.82 7.79
CA PHE A 67 -0.87 8.45 7.97
C PHE A 67 -0.76 9.92 8.39
N ARG A 68 0.12 10.24 9.35
CA ARG A 68 0.33 11.62 9.83
C ARG A 68 0.86 12.54 8.74
N GLU A 69 1.68 12.02 7.83
CA GLU A 69 2.22 12.74 6.68
C GLU A 69 1.25 12.82 5.49
N GLY A 70 0.07 12.19 5.58
CA GLY A 70 -0.92 12.17 4.50
C GLY A 70 -0.49 11.38 3.27
N ARG A 71 0.48 10.47 3.43
CA ARG A 71 0.92 9.51 2.40
C ARG A 71 -0.14 8.43 2.18
N ILE A 72 -0.83 8.03 3.24
CA ILE A 72 -1.90 7.02 3.20
C ILE A 72 -3.21 7.59 3.75
N ALA A 73 -4.33 7.12 3.19
CA ALA A 73 -5.69 7.62 3.41
C ALA A 73 -5.91 9.10 3.05
N ALA A 74 -7.18 9.48 2.80
CA ALA A 74 -7.54 10.87 2.57
C ALA A 74 -7.58 11.61 3.91
N THR A 75 -6.55 12.41 4.21
CA THR A 75 -6.62 13.35 5.33
C THR A 75 -7.64 14.42 4.98
N ASN A 76 -8.83 14.38 5.60
CA ASN A 76 -9.67 15.57 5.75
C ASN A 76 -8.97 16.52 6.72
N LYS A 77 -7.89 17.16 6.28
CA LYS A 77 -7.34 18.31 6.98
C LYS A 77 -8.23 19.48 6.59
N PRO A 78 -8.95 20.15 7.52
CA PRO A 78 -9.58 21.41 7.17
C PRO A 78 -8.48 22.33 6.67
N ALA A 79 -8.71 22.95 5.50
CA ALA A 79 -7.77 23.90 4.91
C ALA A 79 -7.28 24.85 6.00
N ALA A 80 -5.97 24.93 6.18
CA ALA A 80 -5.38 25.86 7.14
C ALA A 80 -5.93 27.27 6.83
N LYS A 81 -6.72 27.83 7.74
CA LYS A 81 -7.15 29.23 7.63
C LYS A 81 -5.87 30.09 7.64
N LYS A 82 -5.67 30.85 6.57
CA LYS A 82 -4.75 31.99 6.54
C LYS A 82 -5.17 33.02 7.58
#